data_AF-A0A2S6ZD16-F1
#
_entry.id   AF-A0A2S6ZD16-F1
#
_cell.length_a   1.000
_cell.length_b   1.000
_cell.length_c   1.000
_cell.angle_alpha   90.00
_cell.angle_beta   90.00
_cell.angle_gamma   90.00
#
_symmetry.space_group_name_H-M   'P 1'
#
loop_
_entity.id
_entity.type
_entity.pdbx_description
1 polymer ?
#
loop_
_entity_poly.entity_id
_entity_poly.type
_entity_poly.pdbx_seq_one_letter_code
_entity_poly.pdbx_strand_id
1 'polypeptide(L)'
;MERNIHPIRFDPAPGRRRPVQPRQRGRRHGRGRHPRAGAEQRRRHRGERISAVAGHDLLAQGAQLVGSGNVVLAAGHDLTLATAQSTHREEHDQQVKKSGLFGSGGIGVTLGKQTVKTEADIADVSHTGTTVGSLEGNVALVAGNTLAITGSDVLALQGDLTAKAKDIAITEVHDTSSTDQRTAFKQGGLSVTLSAGALNLAQAAVRSADAGRQAAGDPRLQALAGASAAYSAYGAGRAASSVMNADTAKGAAQAANVNVAVTVGGSQSQSETQQRSSTAKGSTLQAGGTVNLIATGGGQDSKLLVRGSDITAGNTLLLAADHDITLEAAQNTVEQHSTS
;
A
#
# COMPACT_ATOMS: atom_id res chain seq x y z
N MET A 1 -23.98 9.21 25.51
CA MET A 1 -24.34 7.77 25.43
C MET A 1 -23.38 7.11 24.47
N GLU A 2 -22.20 6.76 24.98
CA GLU A 2 -21.14 6.08 24.23
C GLU A 2 -21.46 4.59 24.11
N ARG A 3 -21.24 4.00 22.93
CA ARG A 3 -21.15 2.56 22.75
C ARG A 3 -19.71 2.21 22.40
N ASN A 4 -19.06 1.62 23.39
CA ASN A 4 -17.72 1.07 23.37
C ASN A 4 -17.78 -0.34 22.74
N ILE A 5 -17.04 -0.61 21.65
CA ILE A 5 -16.87 -1.97 21.12
C ILE A 5 -15.37 -2.24 20.97
N HIS A 6 -14.89 -3.19 21.76
CA HIS A 6 -13.50 -3.68 21.78
C HIS A 6 -13.22 -4.65 20.61
N PRO A 7 -11.98 -4.70 20.09
CA PRO A 7 -11.57 -5.66 19.06
C PRO A 7 -11.14 -7.03 19.65
N ILE A 8 -11.49 -8.10 18.94
CA ILE A 8 -11.12 -9.49 19.24
C ILE A 8 -9.78 -9.82 18.58
N ARG A 9 -8.79 -10.24 19.38
CA ARG A 9 -7.54 -10.89 18.91
C ARG A 9 -7.76 -12.39 18.73
N PHE A 10 -7.19 -12.95 17.67
CA PHE A 10 -6.99 -14.39 17.49
C PHE A 10 -5.50 -14.71 17.57
N ASP A 11 -5.12 -15.65 18.43
CA ASP A 11 -3.82 -16.33 18.43
C ASP A 11 -4.04 -17.86 18.29
N PRO A 12 -3.07 -18.63 17.74
CA PRO A 12 -3.31 -19.98 17.22
C PRO A 12 -2.78 -21.17 18.06
N ALA A 13 -3.40 -22.34 17.82
CA ALA A 13 -2.96 -23.75 18.01
C ALA A 13 -2.87 -24.30 19.46
N PRO A 14 -2.75 -25.64 19.73
CA PRO A 14 -2.61 -26.81 18.83
C PRO A 14 -3.48 -28.06 19.22
N GLY A 15 -3.42 -29.15 18.44
CA GLY A 15 -3.67 -30.50 18.99
C GLY A 15 -4.30 -31.55 18.05
N ARG A 16 -3.46 -32.44 17.51
CA ARG A 16 -3.83 -33.68 16.80
C ARG A 16 -4.49 -34.71 17.74
N ARG A 17 -5.64 -35.29 17.37
CA ARG A 17 -6.06 -36.63 17.81
C ARG A 17 -6.81 -37.37 16.68
N ARG A 18 -6.32 -38.56 16.35
CA ARG A 18 -6.95 -39.54 15.43
C ARG A 18 -8.13 -40.24 16.11
N PRO A 19 -9.18 -40.65 15.38
CA PRO A 19 -10.07 -41.70 15.85
C PRO A 19 -9.86 -43.05 15.14
N VAL A 20 -10.05 -44.06 15.97
CA VAL A 20 -9.95 -45.52 15.83
C VAL A 20 -10.98 -46.10 14.86
N GLN A 21 -10.58 -47.11 14.07
CA GLN A 21 -11.47 -48.01 13.30
C GLN A 21 -12.14 -49.04 14.22
N PRO A 22 -13.41 -49.41 13.98
CA PRO A 22 -13.96 -50.67 14.46
C PRO A 22 -13.82 -51.79 13.42
N ARG A 23 -13.45 -52.98 13.90
CA ARG A 23 -13.37 -54.25 13.16
C ARG A 23 -14.75 -54.87 12.88
N GLN A 24 -14.74 -55.65 11.80
CA GLN A 24 -15.76 -56.49 11.17
C GLN A 24 -16.55 -57.45 12.08
N ARG A 25 -17.78 -57.81 11.66
CA ARG A 25 -18.19 -59.20 11.32
C ARG A 25 -19.65 -59.28 10.82
N GLY A 26 -19.89 -60.11 9.79
CA GLY A 26 -21.23 -60.68 9.51
C GLY A 26 -21.54 -60.95 8.03
N ARG A 27 -21.43 -62.23 7.62
CA ARG A 27 -21.68 -62.78 6.26
C ARG A 27 -23.18 -62.93 5.93
N ARG A 28 -23.58 -62.80 4.66
CA ARG A 28 -24.23 -63.87 3.83
C ARG A 28 -24.65 -63.40 2.41
N HIS A 29 -24.80 -64.39 1.54
CA HIS A 29 -24.91 -64.40 0.08
C HIS A 29 -26.13 -63.70 -0.56
N GLY A 30 -25.95 -63.24 -1.81
CA GLY A 30 -27.02 -63.05 -2.80
C GLY A 30 -26.46 -62.71 -4.19
N ARG A 31 -26.62 -63.62 -5.16
CA ARG A 31 -26.26 -63.44 -6.58
C ARG A 31 -27.26 -62.51 -7.29
N GLY A 32 -26.77 -61.68 -8.21
CA GLY A 32 -27.46 -61.43 -9.47
C GLY A 32 -27.66 -59.97 -9.90
N ARG A 33 -27.37 -59.75 -11.19
CA ARG A 33 -27.94 -58.77 -12.16
C ARG A 33 -27.06 -57.58 -12.57
N HIS A 34 -26.58 -57.69 -13.81
CA HIS A 34 -26.37 -56.68 -14.87
C HIS A 34 -25.98 -55.24 -14.47
N PRO A 35 -24.84 -54.71 -14.96
CA PRO A 35 -24.69 -53.27 -15.09
C PRO A 35 -25.57 -52.80 -16.26
N ARG A 36 -26.76 -52.27 -15.96
CA ARG A 36 -27.45 -51.38 -16.89
C ARG A 36 -26.55 -50.16 -17.06
N ALA A 37 -26.09 -49.93 -18.28
CA ALA A 37 -25.52 -48.67 -18.70
C ALA A 37 -26.51 -47.56 -18.35
N GLY A 38 -26.22 -46.84 -17.27
CA GLY A 38 -26.84 -45.55 -17.01
C GLY A 38 -26.35 -44.64 -18.11
N ALA A 39 -27.21 -44.35 -19.08
CA ALA A 39 -27.07 -43.17 -19.90
C ALA A 39 -27.14 -41.98 -18.93
N GLU A 40 -25.99 -41.55 -18.45
CA GLU A 40 -25.80 -40.22 -17.90
C GLU A 40 -26.18 -39.27 -19.03
N GLN A 41 -27.44 -38.85 -18.98
CA GLN A 41 -27.91 -37.66 -19.65
C GLN A 41 -27.04 -36.53 -19.09
N ARG A 42 -25.90 -36.28 -19.74
CA ARG A 42 -25.11 -35.06 -19.60
C ARG A 42 -26.08 -33.94 -19.88
N ARG A 43 -26.73 -33.43 -18.83
CA ARG A 43 -27.38 -32.13 -18.85
C ARG A 43 -26.25 -31.17 -19.16
N ARG A 44 -26.05 -30.87 -20.45
CA ARG A 44 -25.27 -29.72 -20.86
C ARG A 44 -25.92 -28.55 -20.14
N HIS A 45 -25.23 -28.02 -19.13
CA HIS A 45 -25.64 -26.77 -18.51
C HIS A 45 -25.82 -25.78 -19.65
N ARG A 46 -27.06 -25.34 -19.91
CA ARG A 46 -27.27 -24.15 -20.71
C ARG A 46 -26.68 -23.03 -19.87
N GLY A 47 -25.53 -22.51 -20.28
CA GLY A 47 -24.93 -21.35 -19.64
C GLY A 47 -25.94 -20.20 -19.61
N GLU A 48 -25.96 -19.49 -18.49
CA GLU A 48 -26.73 -18.28 -18.26
C GLU A 48 -26.22 -17.20 -19.21
N ARG A 49 -27.10 -16.72 -20.10
CA ARG A 49 -26.80 -15.60 -20.98
C ARG A 49 -27.36 -14.33 -20.38
N ILE A 50 -26.56 -13.28 -20.39
CA ILE A 50 -27.01 -11.94 -20.00
C ILE A 50 -27.18 -11.13 -21.28
N SER A 51 -28.33 -10.48 -21.42
CA SER A 51 -28.54 -9.53 -22.50
C SER A 51 -29.25 -8.30 -21.94
N ALA A 52 -28.61 -7.14 -22.10
CA ALA A 52 -29.21 -5.85 -21.79
C ALA A 52 -29.19 -5.00 -23.06
N VAL A 53 -30.36 -4.55 -23.49
CA VAL A 53 -30.54 -3.77 -24.72
C VAL A 53 -31.32 -2.52 -24.37
N ALA A 54 -30.77 -1.36 -24.69
CA ALA A 54 -31.42 -0.07 -24.56
C ALA A 54 -31.74 0.53 -25.93
N GLY A 55 -32.93 1.11 -26.08
CA GLY A 55 -33.33 1.76 -27.33
C GLY A 55 -32.56 3.05 -27.62
N HIS A 56 -31.96 3.66 -26.60
CA HIS A 56 -31.12 4.86 -26.72
C HIS A 56 -29.79 4.62 -26.00
N ASP A 57 -29.66 4.96 -24.72
CA ASP A 57 -28.41 4.80 -23.98
C ASP A 57 -28.47 3.69 -22.92
N LEU A 58 -27.32 3.06 -22.68
CA LEU A 58 -27.13 2.10 -21.61
C LEU A 58 -25.94 2.54 -20.74
N LEU A 59 -26.23 2.86 -19.47
CA LEU A 59 -25.22 3.16 -18.45
C LEU A 59 -25.16 2.00 -17.44
N ALA A 60 -23.97 1.46 -17.25
CA ALA A 60 -23.64 0.57 -16.15
C ALA A 60 -22.58 1.24 -15.27
N GLN A 61 -22.85 1.40 -13.98
CA GLN A 61 -21.98 2.09 -13.05
C GLN A 61 -21.71 1.21 -11.82
N GLY A 62 -20.45 0.84 -11.58
CA GLY A 62 -20.08 -0.07 -10.50
C GLY A 62 -20.82 -1.42 -10.52
N ALA A 63 -21.33 -1.84 -11.68
CA ALA A 63 -22.21 -3.00 -11.80
C ALA A 63 -21.41 -4.29 -12.05
N GLN A 64 -21.98 -5.45 -11.70
CA GLN A 64 -21.40 -6.76 -12.00
C GLN A 64 -22.35 -7.55 -12.90
N LEU A 65 -21.99 -7.70 -14.17
CA LEU A 65 -22.77 -8.34 -15.23
C LEU A 65 -21.98 -9.55 -15.76
N VAL A 66 -21.97 -10.64 -14.99
CA VAL A 66 -21.18 -11.84 -15.30
C VAL A 66 -22.08 -13.04 -15.58
N GLY A 67 -21.99 -13.59 -16.79
CA GLY A 67 -22.73 -14.78 -17.22
C GLY A 67 -21.84 -16.00 -17.42
N SER A 68 -22.40 -17.20 -17.29
CA SER A 68 -21.68 -18.44 -17.66
C SER A 68 -21.62 -18.65 -19.18
N GLY A 69 -22.61 -18.15 -19.93
CA GLY A 69 -22.62 -18.09 -21.39
C GLY A 69 -22.45 -16.67 -21.92
N ASN A 70 -22.85 -16.43 -23.17
CA ASN A 70 -22.67 -15.13 -23.84
C ASN A 70 -23.29 -13.96 -23.05
N VAL A 71 -22.56 -12.85 -23.02
CA VAL A 71 -23.03 -11.56 -22.48
C VAL A 71 -23.10 -10.54 -23.61
N VAL A 72 -24.25 -9.87 -23.73
CA VAL A 72 -24.49 -8.85 -24.76
C VAL A 72 -25.01 -7.58 -24.12
N LEU A 73 -24.29 -6.47 -24.27
CA LEU A 73 -24.77 -5.13 -23.94
C LEU A 73 -24.92 -4.34 -25.24
N ALA A 74 -26.11 -3.83 -25.51
CA ALA A 74 -26.38 -3.06 -26.72
C ALA A 74 -27.15 -1.77 -26.40
N ALA A 75 -26.75 -0.68 -27.04
CA ALA A 75 -27.41 0.62 -26.95
C ALA A 75 -27.65 1.16 -28.35
N GLY A 76 -28.83 1.75 -28.59
CA GLY A 76 -29.16 2.39 -29.86
C GLY A 76 -28.31 3.62 -30.16
N HIS A 77 -27.79 4.28 -29.13
CA HIS A 77 -26.94 5.46 -29.19
C HIS A 77 -25.64 5.20 -28.40
N ASP A 78 -25.58 5.47 -27.09
CA ASP A 78 -24.34 5.33 -26.32
C ASP A 78 -24.36 4.18 -25.30
N LEU A 79 -23.24 3.47 -25.17
CA LEU A 79 -23.01 2.45 -24.14
C LEU A 79 -21.87 2.91 -23.25
N THR A 80 -22.13 3.08 -21.95
CA THR A 80 -21.15 3.55 -20.97
C THR A 80 -20.99 2.56 -19.83
N LEU A 81 -19.76 2.07 -19.64
CA LEU A 81 -19.32 1.31 -18.47
C LEU A 81 -18.47 2.24 -17.60
N ALA A 82 -19.04 2.70 -16.49
CA ALA A 82 -18.45 3.70 -15.61
C ALA A 82 -18.14 3.13 -14.23
N THR A 83 -17.40 3.93 -13.46
CA THR A 83 -17.06 3.62 -12.08
C THR A 83 -18.03 4.26 -11.09
N ALA A 84 -18.25 3.60 -9.96
CA ALA A 84 -18.85 4.18 -8.77
C ALA A 84 -17.74 4.79 -7.89
N GLN A 85 -17.85 6.08 -7.61
CA GLN A 85 -16.88 6.81 -6.79
C GLN A 85 -17.20 6.67 -5.30
N SER A 86 -16.19 6.42 -4.48
CA SER A 86 -16.25 6.44 -3.01
C SER A 86 -15.28 7.48 -2.47
N THR A 87 -15.71 8.22 -1.46
CA THR A 87 -14.88 9.22 -0.79
C THR A 87 -14.80 8.89 0.69
N HIS A 88 -13.59 8.89 1.22
CA HIS A 88 -13.30 8.62 2.61
C HIS A 88 -12.53 9.79 3.20
N ARG A 89 -12.86 10.18 4.43
CA ARG A 89 -12.16 11.26 5.14
C ARG A 89 -11.93 10.86 6.58
N GLU A 90 -10.73 11.10 7.07
CA GLU A 90 -10.33 10.87 8.45
C GLU A 90 -9.63 12.11 9.00
N GLU A 91 -9.84 12.37 10.28
CA GLU A 91 -9.16 13.43 11.02
C GLU A 91 -8.56 12.80 12.29
N HIS A 92 -7.30 13.11 12.56
CA HIS A 92 -6.58 12.65 13.73
C HIS A 92 -6.02 13.85 14.49
N ASP A 93 -6.32 13.95 15.78
CA ASP A 93 -5.67 14.86 16.72
C ASP A 93 -5.02 14.04 17.83
N GLN A 94 -3.71 14.21 18.01
CA GLN A 94 -2.93 13.60 19.06
C GLN A 94 -2.14 14.67 19.80
N GLN A 95 -2.32 14.72 21.13
CA GLN A 95 -1.59 15.66 21.99
C GLN A 95 -0.89 14.92 23.13
N VAL A 96 0.44 14.95 23.11
CA VAL A 96 1.28 14.37 24.16
C VAL A 96 1.86 15.48 25.02
N LYS A 97 1.55 15.45 26.32
CA LYS A 97 2.09 16.37 27.33
C LYS A 97 3.03 15.63 28.26
N LYS A 98 4.24 16.15 28.42
CA LYS A 98 5.20 15.72 29.44
C LYS A 98 5.43 16.84 30.43
N SER A 99 5.61 16.49 31.69
CA SER A 99 5.90 17.44 32.76
C SER A 99 6.81 16.78 33.79
N GLY A 100 7.63 17.58 34.47
CA GLY A 100 8.58 17.09 35.45
C GLY A 100 9.99 16.96 34.87
N LEU A 101 10.78 16.04 35.40
CA LEU A 101 12.18 15.85 35.03
C LEU A 101 12.30 14.93 33.81
N PHE A 102 12.91 15.40 32.73
CA PHE A 102 13.18 14.63 31.51
C PHE A 102 14.62 14.85 31.02
N GLY A 103 15.14 13.94 30.21
CA GLY A 103 16.50 14.03 29.68
C GLY A 103 16.66 15.15 28.64
N SER A 104 17.80 15.85 28.67
CA SER A 104 18.07 17.00 27.80
C SER A 104 18.84 16.65 26.50
N GLY A 105 18.83 15.39 26.05
CA GLY A 105 19.55 14.95 24.85
C GLY A 105 21.06 14.70 25.03
N GLY A 106 21.54 14.50 26.26
CA GLY A 106 22.93 14.23 26.61
C GLY A 106 23.08 13.95 28.11
N ILE A 107 24.24 14.27 28.71
CA ILE A 107 24.42 14.24 30.17
C ILE A 107 23.77 15.51 30.74
N GLY A 108 22.47 15.45 31.00
CA GLY A 108 21.72 16.58 31.56
C GLY A 108 20.25 16.27 31.78
N VAL A 109 19.65 17.00 32.72
CA VAL A 109 18.24 16.87 33.10
C VAL A 109 17.53 18.20 32.94
N THR A 110 16.29 18.16 32.45
CA THR A 110 15.42 19.33 32.30
C THR A 110 14.19 19.13 33.15
N LEU A 111 13.93 20.06 34.07
CA LEU A 111 12.67 20.16 34.79
C LEU A 111 11.77 21.15 34.04
N GLY A 112 10.67 20.68 33.46
CA GLY A 112 9.84 21.56 32.65
C GLY A 112 8.54 20.94 32.17
N LYS A 113 7.95 21.58 31.16
CA LYS A 113 6.78 21.10 30.42
C LYS A 113 7.13 20.99 28.94
N GLN A 114 6.65 19.94 28.30
CA GLN A 114 6.77 19.73 26.86
C GLN A 114 5.40 19.30 26.33
N THR A 115 4.97 19.91 25.23
CA THR A 115 3.76 19.55 24.50
C THR A 115 4.14 19.26 23.05
N VAL A 116 3.70 18.12 22.55
CA VAL A 116 3.74 17.78 21.13
C VAL A 116 2.30 17.58 20.68
N LYS A 117 1.84 18.37 19.72
CA LYS A 117 0.54 18.21 19.08
C LYS A 117 0.77 17.75 17.64
N THR A 118 0.09 16.71 17.22
CA THR A 118 0.10 16.21 15.84
C THR A 118 -1.34 16.12 15.37
N GLU A 119 -1.65 16.84 14.30
CA GLU A 119 -2.92 16.84 13.60
C GLU A 119 -2.70 16.22 12.22
N ALA A 120 -3.62 15.41 11.74
CA ALA A 120 -3.57 14.86 10.38
C ALA A 120 -4.98 14.77 9.79
N ASP A 121 -5.15 15.36 8.61
CA ASP A 121 -6.36 15.25 7.79
C ASP A 121 -6.05 14.37 6.58
N ILE A 122 -6.86 13.32 6.39
CA ILE A 122 -6.71 12.37 5.28
C ILE A 122 -7.98 12.39 4.46
N ALA A 123 -7.84 12.51 3.14
CA ALA A 123 -8.94 12.44 2.19
C ALA A 123 -8.57 11.52 1.02
N ASP A 124 -9.34 10.45 0.86
CA ASP A 124 -9.17 9.49 -0.22
C ASP A 124 -10.39 9.48 -1.14
N VAL A 125 -10.14 9.40 -2.44
CA VAL A 125 -11.14 9.13 -3.47
C VAL A 125 -10.73 7.87 -4.19
N SER A 126 -11.64 6.89 -4.21
CA SER A 126 -11.44 5.62 -4.91
C SER A 126 -12.60 5.33 -5.84
N HIS A 127 -12.33 4.56 -6.90
CA HIS A 127 -13.32 4.20 -7.91
C HIS A 127 -13.50 2.69 -8.01
N THR A 128 -14.74 2.22 -7.97
CA THR A 128 -15.10 0.83 -8.22
C THR A 128 -15.67 0.70 -9.63
N GLY A 129 -15.00 -0.06 -10.49
CA GLY A 129 -15.38 -0.23 -11.89
C GLY A 129 -16.61 -1.10 -12.10
N THR A 130 -17.19 -0.99 -13.29
CA THR A 130 -18.16 -1.99 -13.77
C THR A 130 -17.40 -3.22 -14.26
N THR A 131 -17.91 -4.42 -13.97
CA THR A 131 -17.39 -5.68 -14.48
C THR A 131 -18.43 -6.32 -15.38
N VAL A 132 -18.08 -6.54 -16.65
CA VAL A 132 -18.89 -7.29 -17.62
C VAL A 132 -18.12 -8.52 -18.03
N GLY A 133 -18.71 -9.72 -17.96
CA GLY A 133 -17.93 -10.88 -18.37
C GLY A 133 -18.69 -12.15 -18.67
N SER A 134 -18.03 -13.02 -19.43
CA SER A 134 -18.47 -14.36 -19.75
C SER A 134 -17.40 -15.37 -19.35
N LEU A 135 -17.81 -16.44 -18.67
CA LEU A 135 -16.91 -17.51 -18.26
C LEU A 135 -16.58 -18.48 -19.41
N GLU A 136 -17.61 -18.93 -20.15
CA GLU A 136 -17.47 -19.95 -21.21
C GLU A 136 -17.92 -19.46 -22.59
N GLY A 137 -18.30 -18.19 -22.72
CA GLY A 137 -18.84 -17.61 -23.95
C GLY A 137 -18.22 -16.26 -24.29
N ASN A 138 -18.88 -15.56 -25.21
CA ASN A 138 -18.39 -14.30 -25.76
C ASN A 138 -18.99 -13.11 -25.02
N VAL A 139 -18.27 -11.99 -25.06
CA VAL A 139 -18.80 -10.68 -24.66
C VAL A 139 -18.95 -9.80 -25.89
N ALA A 140 -20.15 -9.27 -26.12
CA ALA A 140 -20.43 -8.32 -27.19
C ALA A 140 -20.93 -7.00 -26.61
N LEU A 141 -20.22 -5.91 -26.92
CA LEU A 141 -20.58 -4.54 -26.57
C LEU A 141 -20.88 -3.79 -27.87
N VAL A 142 -22.10 -3.28 -28.00
CA VAL A 142 -22.54 -2.60 -29.23
C VAL A 142 -23.17 -1.26 -28.89
N ALA A 143 -22.66 -0.20 -29.49
CA ALA A 143 -23.25 1.15 -29.43
C ALA A 143 -23.51 1.67 -30.84
N GLY A 144 -24.59 2.44 -31.02
CA GLY A 144 -24.87 3.10 -32.30
C GLY A 144 -23.98 4.32 -32.57
N ASN A 145 -23.45 4.92 -31.51
CA ASN A 145 -22.61 6.11 -31.54
C ASN A 145 -21.31 5.88 -30.75
N THR A 146 -21.31 6.07 -29.42
CA THR A 146 -20.09 5.96 -28.60
C THR A 146 -20.14 4.78 -27.64
N LEU A 147 -19.04 4.03 -27.56
CA LEU A 147 -18.77 3.08 -26.49
C LEU A 147 -17.67 3.63 -25.58
N ALA A 148 -18.02 3.93 -24.33
CA ALA A 148 -17.10 4.39 -23.31
C ALA A 148 -16.91 3.33 -22.21
N ILE A 149 -15.67 2.96 -21.94
CA ILE A 149 -15.28 2.05 -20.86
C ILE A 149 -14.25 2.79 -20.01
N THR A 150 -14.60 3.11 -18.78
CA THR A 150 -13.75 3.92 -17.88
C THR A 150 -13.53 3.18 -16.57
N GLY A 151 -12.26 2.93 -16.22
CA GLY A 151 -11.84 2.21 -15.01
C GLY A 151 -12.58 0.90 -14.76
N SER A 152 -12.96 0.19 -15.83
CA SER A 152 -13.90 -0.94 -15.82
C SER A 152 -13.33 -2.18 -16.51
N ASP A 153 -13.85 -3.35 -16.17
CA ASP A 153 -13.34 -4.64 -16.64
C ASP A 153 -14.33 -5.34 -17.58
N VAL A 154 -13.84 -5.82 -18.72
CA VAL A 154 -14.61 -6.60 -19.70
C VAL A 154 -13.87 -7.89 -20.03
N LEU A 155 -14.44 -9.03 -19.65
CA LEU A 155 -13.74 -10.32 -19.60
C LEU A 155 -14.49 -11.42 -20.36
N ALA A 156 -13.89 -12.03 -21.38
CA ALA A 156 -14.38 -13.23 -22.06
C ALA A 156 -13.38 -14.38 -21.85
N LEU A 157 -13.43 -15.07 -20.71
CA LEU A 157 -12.33 -15.94 -20.26
C LEU A 157 -11.97 -17.07 -21.23
N GLN A 158 -12.98 -17.67 -21.87
CA GLN A 158 -12.80 -18.77 -22.83
C GLN A 158 -13.39 -18.46 -24.21
N GLY A 159 -13.75 -17.20 -24.45
CA GLY A 159 -14.39 -16.76 -25.68
C GLY A 159 -13.75 -15.51 -26.25
N ASP A 160 -14.49 -14.87 -27.15
CA ASP A 160 -14.08 -13.64 -27.81
C ASP A 160 -14.75 -12.42 -27.16
N LEU A 161 -14.05 -11.30 -27.18
CA LEU A 161 -14.58 -9.97 -26.84
C LEU A 161 -14.72 -9.17 -28.12
N THR A 162 -15.93 -8.69 -28.42
CA THR A 162 -16.18 -7.78 -29.55
C THR A 162 -16.83 -6.51 -29.05
N ALA A 163 -16.20 -5.38 -29.36
CA ALA A 163 -16.68 -4.05 -29.07
C ALA A 163 -16.85 -3.29 -30.39
N LYS A 164 -18.07 -2.82 -30.67
CA LYS A 164 -18.39 -2.12 -31.92
C LYS A 164 -19.18 -0.85 -31.63
N ALA A 165 -18.69 0.26 -32.17
CA ALA A 165 -19.34 1.57 -32.11
C ALA A 165 -18.86 2.42 -33.30
N LYS A 166 -19.35 3.66 -33.43
CA LYS A 166 -18.69 4.63 -34.32
C LYS A 166 -17.41 5.10 -33.67
N ASP A 167 -17.47 5.41 -32.38
CA ASP A 167 -16.35 5.88 -31.56
C ASP A 167 -16.17 4.99 -30.32
N ILE A 168 -14.93 4.64 -29.98
CA ILE A 168 -14.60 3.80 -28.83
C ILE A 168 -13.56 4.51 -27.97
N ALA A 169 -13.89 4.70 -26.69
CA ALA A 169 -12.98 5.24 -25.68
C ALA A 169 -12.82 4.25 -24.52
N ILE A 170 -11.61 3.75 -24.33
CA ILE A 170 -11.22 2.87 -23.22
C ILE A 170 -10.20 3.64 -22.38
N THR A 171 -10.59 4.04 -21.18
CA THR A 171 -9.86 5.05 -20.41
C THR A 171 -9.70 4.65 -18.96
N GLU A 172 -8.72 5.26 -18.33
CA GLU A 172 -8.51 5.24 -16.89
C GLU A 172 -9.44 6.22 -16.14
N VAL A 173 -9.54 6.00 -14.84
CA VAL A 173 -9.98 6.99 -13.84
C VAL A 173 -8.85 7.18 -12.82
N HIS A 174 -8.86 8.24 -12.02
CA HIS A 174 -7.79 8.50 -11.05
C HIS A 174 -8.27 8.32 -9.62
N ASP A 175 -7.65 7.41 -8.89
CA ASP A 175 -7.76 7.34 -7.43
C ASP A 175 -6.80 8.35 -6.82
N THR A 176 -7.26 9.11 -5.83
CA THR A 176 -6.48 10.20 -5.22
C THR A 176 -6.39 10.05 -3.72
N SER A 177 -5.24 10.38 -3.15
CA SER A 177 -5.05 10.48 -1.70
C SER A 177 -4.43 11.84 -1.36
N SER A 178 -4.95 12.48 -0.33
CA SER A 178 -4.42 13.74 0.22
C SER A 178 -4.25 13.60 1.71
N THR A 179 -3.05 13.87 2.21
CA THR A 179 -2.72 13.85 3.64
C THR A 179 -2.08 15.17 4.02
N ASP A 180 -2.72 15.90 4.92
CA ASP A 180 -2.20 17.14 5.49
C ASP A 180 -1.88 16.89 6.97
N GLN A 181 -0.59 16.86 7.31
CA GLN A 181 -0.12 16.60 8.67
C GLN A 181 0.57 17.84 9.25
N ARG A 182 0.08 18.31 10.40
CA ARG A 182 0.67 19.42 11.15
C ARG A 182 1.23 18.92 12.48
N THR A 183 2.49 19.25 12.78
CA THR A 183 3.11 18.94 14.07
C THR A 183 3.58 20.20 14.75
N ALA A 184 3.05 20.49 15.94
CA ALA A 184 3.45 21.63 16.76
C ALA A 184 4.15 21.15 18.03
N PHE A 185 5.36 21.64 18.25
CA PHE A 185 6.17 21.38 19.44
C PHE A 185 6.26 22.64 20.28
N LYS A 186 6.08 22.51 21.60
CA LYS A 186 6.33 23.58 22.57
C LYS A 186 7.01 22.99 23.81
N GLN A 187 8.12 23.55 24.22
CA GLN A 187 8.82 23.16 25.44
C GLN A 187 9.23 24.41 26.22
N GLY A 188 9.19 24.31 27.55
CA GLY A 188 9.75 25.31 28.45
C GLY A 188 10.23 24.65 29.73
N GLY A 189 11.42 25.02 30.22
CA GLY A 189 11.96 24.42 31.43
C GLY A 189 13.30 24.98 31.87
N LEU A 190 13.74 24.48 33.02
CA LEU A 190 15.06 24.68 33.59
C LEU A 190 15.90 23.43 33.30
N SER A 191 16.96 23.58 32.53
CA SER A 191 17.90 22.52 32.17
C SER A 191 19.21 22.66 32.95
N VAL A 192 19.70 21.56 33.50
CA VAL A 192 21.05 21.43 34.04
C VAL A 192 21.79 20.44 33.15
N THR A 193 22.75 20.93 32.38
CA THR A 193 23.54 20.12 31.45
C THR A 193 24.99 20.10 31.86
N LEU A 194 25.62 18.93 31.76
CA LEU A 194 27.04 18.75 31.94
C LEU A 194 27.70 18.81 30.56
N SER A 195 28.31 19.94 30.25
CA SER A 195 29.11 20.11 29.04
C SER A 195 30.56 19.78 29.38
N ALA A 196 31.02 18.61 28.95
CA ALA A 196 32.44 18.32 28.93
C ALA A 196 33.01 18.84 27.61
N GLY A 197 33.73 19.96 27.67
CA GLY A 197 34.45 20.53 26.54
C GLY A 197 35.65 19.67 26.15
N ALA A 198 35.40 18.44 25.66
CA ALA A 198 36.38 17.52 25.04
C ALA A 198 35.78 16.16 24.59
N LEU A 199 34.45 15.95 24.57
CA LEU A 199 33.88 14.59 24.40
C LEU A 199 33.58 14.13 22.95
N ASN A 200 34.28 14.64 21.94
CA ASN A 200 34.21 14.02 20.60
C ASN A 200 35.05 12.73 20.47
N LEU A 201 35.69 12.24 21.54
CA LEU A 201 36.59 11.07 21.48
C LEU A 201 36.08 9.82 22.23
N ALA A 202 35.02 9.91 23.05
CA ALA A 202 34.58 8.78 23.89
C ALA A 202 33.41 7.96 23.30
N GLN A 203 32.66 8.49 22.32
CA GLN A 203 31.54 7.74 21.73
C GLN A 203 31.99 6.53 20.89
N ALA A 204 33.24 6.52 20.45
CA ALA A 204 33.84 5.37 19.76
C ALA A 204 34.28 4.26 20.72
N ALA A 205 34.59 4.55 21.99
CA ALA A 205 35.10 3.60 22.98
C ALA A 205 33.98 2.82 23.70
N VAL A 206 32.83 3.47 23.94
CA VAL A 206 31.70 2.81 24.62
C VAL A 206 30.94 1.87 23.66
N ARG A 207 30.79 2.25 22.38
CA ARG A 207 30.22 1.38 21.35
C ARG A 207 31.13 0.18 21.00
N SER A 208 32.44 0.31 21.19
CA SER A 208 33.39 -0.79 21.02
C SER A 208 33.50 -1.70 22.25
N ALA A 209 33.19 -1.21 23.46
CA ALA A 209 33.10 -2.05 24.66
C ALA A 209 31.86 -2.98 24.66
N ASP A 210 30.73 -2.53 24.13
CA ASP A 210 29.55 -3.40 23.92
C ASP A 210 29.77 -4.38 22.75
N ALA A 211 30.41 -3.95 21.66
CA ALA A 211 30.81 -4.84 20.56
C ALA A 211 31.87 -5.87 21.00
N GLY A 212 32.78 -5.50 21.90
CA GLY A 212 33.82 -6.39 22.44
C GLY A 212 33.29 -7.44 23.43
N ARG A 213 32.19 -7.15 24.14
CA ARG A 213 31.50 -8.15 24.97
C ARG A 213 30.75 -9.20 24.15
N GLN A 214 30.28 -8.84 22.95
CA GLN A 214 29.65 -9.77 22.00
C GLN A 214 30.65 -10.48 21.07
N ALA A 215 31.86 -9.94 20.90
CA ALA A 215 32.93 -10.51 20.06
C ALA A 215 33.94 -11.36 20.86
N ALA A 216 33.49 -12.04 21.93
CA ALA A 216 34.32 -13.00 22.65
C ALA A 216 34.58 -14.24 21.78
N GLY A 217 35.63 -14.21 20.95
CA GLY A 217 36.06 -15.40 20.22
C GLY A 217 37.08 -15.22 19.10
N ASP A 218 37.28 -14.02 18.53
CA ASP A 218 38.18 -13.88 17.36
C ASP A 218 39.44 -13.04 17.67
N PRO A 219 40.65 -13.64 17.66
CA PRO A 219 41.91 -12.95 17.95
C PRO A 219 42.24 -11.82 16.96
N ARG A 220 41.65 -11.83 15.75
CA ARG A 220 41.84 -10.74 14.77
C ARG A 220 41.03 -9.50 15.10
N LEU A 221 39.86 -9.67 15.73
CA LEU A 221 39.05 -8.56 16.22
C LEU A 221 39.61 -7.95 17.51
N GLN A 222 40.24 -8.75 18.39
CA GLN A 222 41.01 -8.25 19.53
C GLN A 222 42.25 -7.45 19.08
N ALA A 223 42.95 -7.90 18.04
CA ALA A 223 44.08 -7.18 17.49
C ALA A 223 43.66 -5.83 16.87
N LEU A 224 42.51 -5.77 16.19
CA LEU A 224 41.98 -4.54 15.63
C LEU A 224 41.50 -3.55 16.73
N ALA A 225 40.90 -4.07 17.80
CA ALA A 225 40.56 -3.29 19.00
C ALA A 225 41.82 -2.71 19.67
N GLY A 226 42.89 -3.51 19.78
CA GLY A 226 44.19 -3.08 20.30
C GLY A 226 44.89 -2.03 19.42
N ALA A 227 44.73 -2.09 18.09
CA ALA A 227 45.32 -1.13 17.16
C ALA A 227 44.65 0.25 17.21
N SER A 228 43.34 0.32 17.48
CA SER A 228 42.61 1.59 17.64
C SER A 228 43.02 2.39 18.89
N ALA A 229 43.58 1.72 19.90
CA ALA A 229 44.12 2.36 21.10
C ALA A 229 45.49 3.03 20.88
N ALA A 230 46.22 2.68 19.82
CA ALA A 230 47.56 3.18 19.57
C ALA A 230 47.58 4.58 18.90
N TYR A 231 46.54 4.93 18.13
CA TYR A 231 46.49 6.23 17.43
C TYR A 231 46.11 7.43 18.33
N SER A 232 45.58 7.21 19.54
CA SER A 232 45.17 8.27 20.48
C SER A 232 46.29 8.74 21.42
N ALA A 233 47.48 8.13 21.36
CA ALA A 233 48.53 8.33 22.35
C ALA A 233 49.38 9.59 22.18
N TYR A 234 49.33 10.27 21.03
CA TYR A 234 50.25 11.40 20.77
C TYR A 234 49.77 12.76 21.33
N GLY A 235 48.53 12.85 21.84
CA GLY A 235 47.97 14.06 22.46
C GLY A 235 47.44 13.90 23.89
N ALA A 236 47.30 12.66 24.40
CA ALA A 236 46.65 12.39 25.68
C ALA A 236 47.59 12.44 26.91
N GLY A 237 48.91 12.47 26.71
CA GLY A 237 49.91 12.41 27.79
C GLY A 237 49.89 13.59 28.77
N ARG A 238 49.41 14.77 28.35
CA ARG A 238 49.25 15.95 29.23
C ARG A 238 47.90 16.03 29.95
N ALA A 239 46.87 15.35 29.45
CA ALA A 239 45.53 15.35 30.07
C ALA A 239 45.37 14.20 31.09
N ALA A 240 46.04 13.06 30.87
CA ALA A 240 46.01 11.92 31.79
C ALA A 240 46.82 12.16 33.08
N SER A 241 47.90 12.93 33.00
CA SER A 241 48.77 13.26 34.14
C SER A 241 48.14 14.26 35.12
N SER A 242 47.21 15.11 34.66
CA SER A 242 46.42 16.02 35.52
C SER A 242 45.25 15.33 36.24
N VAL A 243 44.74 14.22 35.70
CA VAL A 243 43.64 13.44 36.32
C VAL A 243 44.19 12.48 37.39
N MET A 244 45.39 11.93 37.19
CA MET A 244 46.01 11.01 38.16
C MET A 244 46.62 11.70 39.39
N ASN A 245 46.97 12.99 39.32
CA ASN A 245 47.47 13.78 40.45
C ASN A 245 46.38 14.53 41.22
N ALA A 246 45.11 14.25 40.92
CA ALA A 246 43.98 14.83 41.63
C ALA A 246 43.56 13.93 42.79
N ASP A 247 44.19 14.10 43.96
CA ASP A 247 43.88 13.37 45.21
C ASP A 247 42.45 13.57 45.73
N THR A 248 41.63 14.36 45.04
CA THR A 248 40.22 14.56 45.35
C THR A 248 39.39 14.58 44.07
N ALA A 249 38.15 14.09 44.15
CA ALA A 249 37.19 14.09 43.04
C ALA A 249 37.02 15.48 42.37
N LYS A 250 37.33 16.57 43.08
CA LYS A 250 37.35 17.94 42.55
C LYS A 250 38.48 18.19 41.54
N GLY A 251 39.68 17.67 41.77
CA GLY A 251 40.82 17.87 40.86
C GLY A 251 40.66 17.09 39.55
N ALA A 252 40.02 15.91 39.59
CA ALA A 252 39.75 15.12 38.40
C ALA A 252 38.69 15.78 37.50
N ALA A 253 37.68 16.42 38.09
CA ALA A 253 36.66 17.19 37.38
C ALA A 253 37.23 18.47 36.74
N GLN A 254 38.17 19.14 37.42
CA GLN A 254 38.88 20.32 36.93
C GLN A 254 39.84 19.96 35.78
N ALA A 255 40.53 18.82 35.85
CA ALA A 255 41.38 18.30 34.77
C ALA A 255 40.58 17.83 33.54
N ALA A 256 39.34 17.38 33.73
CA ALA A 256 38.43 16.98 32.65
C ALA A 256 37.64 18.15 32.03
N ASN A 257 37.88 19.39 32.48
CA ASN A 257 37.20 20.62 32.02
C ASN A 257 35.67 20.48 31.98
N VAL A 258 35.11 19.88 33.03
CA VAL A 258 33.68 19.61 33.17
C VAL A 258 32.97 20.89 33.60
N ASN A 259 32.13 21.44 32.72
CA ASN A 259 31.35 22.64 33.00
C ASN A 259 29.88 22.26 33.24
N VAL A 260 29.31 22.75 34.35
CA VAL A 260 27.87 22.65 34.63
C VAL A 260 27.20 23.93 34.14
N ALA A 261 26.30 23.82 33.17
CA ALA A 261 25.50 24.93 32.70
C ALA A 261 24.05 24.77 33.19
N VAL A 262 23.52 25.82 33.82
CA VAL A 262 22.10 25.94 34.16
C VAL A 262 21.47 26.91 33.18
N THR A 263 20.48 26.44 32.41
CA THR A 263 19.82 27.25 31.39
C THR A 263 18.32 27.24 31.63
N VAL A 264 17.68 28.41 31.58
CA VAL A 264 16.22 28.53 31.50
C VAL A 264 15.85 28.94 30.09
N GLY A 265 14.90 28.23 29.48
CA GLY A 265 14.54 28.53 28.10
C GLY A 265 13.26 27.82 27.68
N GLY A 266 12.68 28.34 26.61
CA GLY A 266 11.60 27.69 25.89
C GLY A 266 11.90 27.61 24.41
N SER A 267 11.38 26.59 23.76
CA SER A 267 11.44 26.40 22.32
C SER A 267 10.06 26.07 21.79
N GLN A 268 9.75 26.59 20.60
CA GLN A 268 8.57 26.19 19.86
C GLN A 268 8.98 25.92 18.42
N SER A 269 8.35 24.93 17.80
CA SER A 269 8.46 24.70 16.37
C SER A 269 7.14 24.20 15.83
N GLN A 270 6.91 24.42 14.55
CA GLN A 270 5.75 23.89 13.85
C GLN A 270 6.22 23.39 12.50
N SER A 271 5.84 22.18 12.14
CA SER A 271 6.00 21.66 10.79
C SER A 271 4.65 21.32 10.18
N GLU A 272 4.58 21.43 8.87
CA GLU A 272 3.43 21.02 8.07
C GLU A 272 3.93 20.20 6.88
N THR A 273 3.30 19.06 6.65
CA THR A 273 3.59 18.18 5.52
C THR A 273 2.29 17.93 4.78
N GLN A 274 2.28 18.26 3.49
CA GLN A 274 1.18 17.96 2.58
C GLN A 274 1.67 16.90 1.60
N GLN A 275 0.92 15.81 1.48
CA GLN A 275 1.18 14.72 0.55
C GLN A 275 -0.05 14.55 -0.33
N ARG A 276 0.15 14.53 -1.64
CA ARG A 276 -0.90 14.27 -2.62
C ARG A 276 -0.46 13.20 -3.58
N SER A 277 -1.36 12.28 -3.91
CA SER A 277 -1.13 11.29 -4.95
C SER A 277 -2.33 11.18 -5.87
N SER A 278 -2.06 10.86 -7.13
CA SER A 278 -3.06 10.53 -8.13
C SER A 278 -2.57 9.31 -8.90
N THR A 279 -3.31 8.21 -8.79
CA THR A 279 -2.96 6.94 -9.43
C THR A 279 -4.05 6.60 -10.45
N ALA A 280 -3.64 6.47 -11.70
CA ALA A 280 -4.49 5.99 -12.77
C ALA A 280 -4.90 4.53 -12.52
N LYS A 281 -6.20 4.29 -12.62
CA LYS A 281 -6.85 3.00 -12.61
C LYS A 281 -7.47 2.76 -13.98
N GLY A 282 -6.76 2.01 -14.79
CA GLY A 282 -7.14 1.64 -16.15
C GLY A 282 -8.40 0.80 -16.26
N SER A 283 -8.89 0.66 -17.48
CA SER A 283 -9.84 -0.38 -17.84
C SER A 283 -9.08 -1.65 -18.26
N THR A 284 -9.67 -2.82 -18.03
CA THR A 284 -9.09 -4.10 -18.46
C THR A 284 -10.02 -4.77 -19.46
N LEU A 285 -9.55 -5.03 -20.67
CA LEU A 285 -10.26 -5.85 -21.65
C LEU A 285 -9.48 -7.15 -21.86
N GLN A 286 -10.10 -8.28 -21.57
CA GLN A 286 -9.45 -9.58 -21.71
C GLN A 286 -10.34 -10.59 -22.42
N ALA A 287 -9.77 -11.30 -23.37
CA ALA A 287 -10.40 -12.46 -24.01
C ALA A 287 -9.43 -13.65 -24.05
N GLY A 288 -9.93 -14.86 -23.77
CA GLY A 288 -9.18 -16.09 -23.99
C GLY A 288 -8.96 -16.38 -25.48
N GLY A 289 -9.87 -15.91 -26.33
CA GLY A 289 -9.74 -15.91 -27.78
C GLY A 289 -9.27 -14.55 -28.31
N THR A 290 -10.12 -13.92 -29.10
CA THR A 290 -9.84 -12.67 -29.82
C THR A 290 -10.47 -11.48 -29.12
N VAL A 291 -9.78 -10.34 -29.14
CA VAL A 291 -10.35 -9.03 -28.82
C VAL A 291 -10.50 -8.24 -30.11
N ASN A 292 -11.73 -7.84 -30.45
CA ASN A 292 -12.05 -7.00 -31.60
C ASN A 292 -12.57 -5.65 -31.13
N LEU A 293 -11.86 -4.56 -31.43
CA LEU A 293 -12.29 -3.19 -31.19
C LEU A 293 -12.51 -2.50 -32.54
N ILE A 294 -13.76 -2.19 -32.85
CA ILE A 294 -14.19 -1.73 -34.18
C ILE A 294 -14.95 -0.40 -34.05
N ALA A 295 -14.25 0.70 -34.29
CA ALA A 295 -14.76 2.07 -34.31
C ALA A 295 -15.02 2.53 -35.75
N THR A 296 -16.14 2.17 -36.36
CA THR A 296 -16.41 2.43 -37.79
C THR A 296 -17.85 2.92 -38.05
N GLY A 297 -18.06 3.59 -39.19
CA GLY A 297 -19.35 4.10 -39.60
C GLY A 297 -19.63 5.56 -39.20
N GLY A 298 -18.64 6.25 -38.61
CA GLY A 298 -18.64 7.68 -38.32
C GLY A 298 -17.71 8.51 -39.22
N GLY A 299 -16.92 7.88 -40.11
CA GLY A 299 -15.96 8.60 -40.94
C GLY A 299 -14.90 9.28 -40.08
N GLN A 300 -14.86 10.62 -40.08
CA GLN A 300 -13.89 11.39 -39.29
C GLN A 300 -14.12 11.31 -37.77
N ASP A 301 -15.34 10.98 -37.35
CA ASP A 301 -15.69 10.79 -35.93
C ASP A 301 -15.37 9.38 -35.43
N SER A 302 -14.88 8.49 -36.32
CA SER A 302 -14.62 7.11 -35.98
C SER A 302 -13.21 6.90 -35.45
N LYS A 303 -13.09 7.04 -34.12
CA LYS A 303 -11.82 6.96 -33.40
C LYS A 303 -11.84 5.82 -32.38
N LEU A 304 -10.64 5.32 -32.11
CA LEU A 304 -10.38 4.36 -31.05
C LEU A 304 -9.30 4.93 -30.13
N LEU A 305 -9.70 5.34 -28.93
CA LEU A 305 -8.80 5.77 -27.86
C LEU A 305 -8.65 4.66 -26.83
N VAL A 306 -7.40 4.31 -26.51
CA VAL A 306 -7.05 3.47 -25.36
C VAL A 306 -6.03 4.24 -24.53
N ARG A 307 -6.40 4.61 -23.30
CA ARG A 307 -5.51 5.31 -22.39
C ARG A 307 -5.44 4.62 -21.04
N GLY A 308 -4.21 4.46 -20.55
CA GLY A 308 -3.91 3.89 -19.23
C GLY A 308 -4.52 2.50 -18.98
N SER A 309 -4.84 1.76 -20.02
CA SER A 309 -5.70 0.58 -19.98
C SER A 309 -5.01 -0.64 -20.58
N ASP A 310 -5.36 -1.82 -20.09
CA ASP A 310 -4.77 -3.08 -20.51
C ASP A 310 -5.71 -3.83 -21.45
N ILE A 311 -5.20 -4.29 -22.58
CA ILE A 311 -5.94 -5.12 -23.54
C ILE A 311 -5.18 -6.41 -23.79
N THR A 312 -5.76 -7.54 -23.38
CA THR A 312 -5.15 -8.86 -23.51
C THR A 312 -6.03 -9.78 -24.35
N ALA A 313 -5.51 -10.24 -25.48
CA ALA A 313 -6.13 -11.28 -26.28
C ALA A 313 -5.29 -12.56 -26.21
N GLY A 314 -5.92 -13.70 -25.95
CA GLY A 314 -5.23 -14.99 -25.96
C GLY A 314 -4.78 -15.42 -27.36
N ASN A 315 -5.44 -14.91 -28.41
CA ASN A 315 -5.15 -15.29 -29.79
C ASN A 315 -4.85 -14.09 -30.70
N THR A 316 -5.77 -13.15 -30.85
CA THR A 316 -5.59 -12.00 -31.76
C THR A 316 -6.22 -10.74 -31.18
N LEU A 317 -5.51 -9.63 -31.29
CA LEU A 317 -6.03 -8.30 -31.02
C LEU A 317 -6.26 -7.58 -32.35
N LEU A 318 -7.51 -7.29 -32.67
CA LEU A 318 -7.90 -6.48 -33.82
C LEU A 318 -8.34 -5.09 -33.34
N LEU A 319 -7.65 -4.06 -33.83
CA LEU A 319 -8.01 -2.67 -33.65
C LEU A 319 -8.34 -2.09 -35.03
N ALA A 320 -9.56 -1.61 -35.22
CA ALA A 320 -10.00 -1.01 -36.47
C ALA A 320 -10.73 0.30 -36.18
N ALA A 321 -10.30 1.37 -36.82
CA ALA A 321 -10.98 2.66 -36.80
C ALA A 321 -10.97 3.26 -38.21
N ASP A 322 -12.03 3.97 -38.62
CA ASP A 322 -12.05 4.63 -39.94
C ASP A 322 -11.12 5.84 -39.98
N HIS A 323 -10.83 6.48 -38.83
CA HIS A 323 -9.95 7.65 -38.76
C HIS A 323 -8.69 7.42 -37.91
N ASP A 324 -8.81 7.37 -36.59
CA ASP A 324 -7.65 7.35 -35.68
C ASP A 324 -7.68 6.17 -34.71
N ILE A 325 -6.49 5.61 -34.44
CA ILE A 325 -6.24 4.70 -33.32
C ILE A 325 -5.16 5.34 -32.44
N THR A 326 -5.51 5.67 -31.21
CA THR A 326 -4.64 6.37 -30.24
C THR A 326 -4.44 5.49 -29.02
N LEU A 327 -3.18 5.17 -28.72
CA LEU A 327 -2.78 4.38 -27.56
C LEU A 327 -1.88 5.25 -26.67
N GLU A 328 -2.36 5.57 -25.47
CA GLU A 328 -1.69 6.49 -24.55
C GLU A 328 -1.45 5.84 -23.19
N ALA A 329 -0.33 6.16 -22.56
CA ALA A 329 -0.11 5.83 -21.16
C ALA A 329 -0.85 6.83 -20.27
N ALA A 330 -1.37 6.38 -19.14
CA ALA A 330 -1.82 7.29 -18.10
C ALA A 330 -0.67 7.68 -17.17
N GLN A 331 -0.79 8.86 -16.56
CA GLN A 331 0.23 9.40 -15.67
C GLN A 331 -0.18 9.22 -14.21
N ASN A 332 0.76 8.72 -13.40
CA ASN A 332 0.64 8.74 -11.95
C ASN A 332 1.46 9.89 -11.39
N THR A 333 0.95 10.56 -10.36
CA THR A 333 1.65 11.64 -9.66
C THR A 333 1.73 11.37 -8.17
N VAL A 334 2.85 11.76 -7.57
CA VAL A 334 3.05 11.80 -6.12
C VAL A 334 3.81 13.08 -5.83
N GLU A 335 3.23 13.93 -5.01
CA GLU A 335 3.78 15.23 -4.62
C GLU A 335 3.84 15.29 -3.09
N GLN A 336 4.96 15.79 -2.57
CA GLN A 336 5.12 16.05 -1.16
C GLN A 336 5.74 17.41 -0.96
N HIS A 337 5.11 18.23 -0.13
CA HIS A 337 5.61 19.51 0.32
C HIS A 337 5.72 19.49 1.85
N SER A 338 6.84 20.01 2.37
CA SER A 338 7.05 20.14 3.80
C SER A 338 7.58 21.53 4.13
N THR A 339 7.05 22.13 5.20
CA THR A 339 7.52 23.39 5.77
C THR A 339 7.81 23.22 7.26
N SER A 340 8.74 24.03 7.80
CA SER A 340 9.21 23.97 9.20
C SER A 340 9.57 25.35 9.73
#